data_AF-A0A2S6CTB6-F1
#
_entry.id   AF-A0A2S6CTB6-F1
#
_cell.length_a   1.000
_cell.length_b   1.000
_cell.length_c   1.000
_cell.angle_alpha   90.00
_cell.angle_beta   90.00
_cell.angle_gamma   90.00
#
_symmetry.space_group_name_H-M   'P 1'
#
loop_
_entity.id
_entity.type
_entity.pdbx_description
1 polymer ?
#
loop_
_entity_poly.entity_id
_entity_poly.type
_entity_poly.pdbx_seq_one_letter_code
_entity_poly.pdbx_strand_id
1 'polypeptide(L)'
;MSQPVKKSNDITQEATEKAREEKLINELLLLVKTLIYEEESTIKLIIECLYDMGSTNLVNQKVQLTTFNRSLKFITKLSKPVFKIVAWHWFKNNCPTLITGWLHSKVEFPRVEPQKIEAVLESENKDIDSSLKLLEGNQIDEVKHLHFQVKLLTGILLAVLTMFSGSFIWVNYSLQQSHLQTVEKLRNQVKTLESSLNQH
;
A
#
# COMPACT_ATOMS: atom_id res chain seq x y z
N MET A 1 4.57 -0.09 65.71
CA MET A 1 4.68 -1.20 64.74
C MET A 1 3.94 -0.79 63.49
N SER A 2 4.65 -0.43 62.41
CA SER A 2 4.05 -0.03 61.14
C SER A 2 4.94 -0.56 60.00
N GLN A 3 4.42 -1.49 59.21
CA GLN A 3 5.12 -2.12 58.09
C GLN A 3 5.04 -1.25 56.83
N PRO A 4 6.17 -0.97 56.13
CA PRO A 4 6.16 -0.35 54.81
C PRO A 4 6.67 -1.27 53.69
N VAL A 5 6.52 -2.61 53.82
CA VAL A 5 7.22 -3.56 52.92
C VAL A 5 6.43 -3.92 51.65
N LYS A 6 5.14 -3.58 51.55
CA LYS A 6 4.26 -4.14 50.49
C LYS A 6 4.44 -3.50 49.09
N LYS A 7 4.81 -2.23 48.99
CA LYS A 7 4.88 -1.48 47.71
C LYS A 7 6.12 -1.79 46.88
N SER A 8 7.24 -2.14 47.52
CA SER A 8 8.49 -2.44 46.81
C SER A 8 8.44 -3.78 46.06
N ASN A 9 7.67 -4.74 46.58
CA ASN A 9 7.58 -6.08 46.01
C ASN A 9 6.69 -6.10 44.76
N ASP A 10 5.65 -5.27 44.73
CA ASP A 10 4.67 -5.14 43.65
C ASP A 10 5.30 -4.53 42.38
N ILE A 11 6.05 -3.43 42.54
CA ILE A 11 6.78 -2.77 41.43
C ILE A 11 7.86 -3.69 40.85
N THR A 12 8.54 -4.47 41.70
CA THR A 12 9.55 -5.43 41.27
C THR A 12 8.90 -6.60 40.52
N GLN A 13 7.74 -7.09 40.97
CA GLN A 13 6.98 -8.13 40.27
C GLN A 13 6.47 -7.64 38.91
N GLU A 14 5.89 -6.43 38.84
CA GLU A 14 5.39 -5.86 37.59
C GLU A 14 6.51 -5.66 36.55
N ALA A 15 7.69 -5.20 36.97
CA ALA A 15 8.85 -5.08 36.08
C ALA A 15 9.36 -6.45 35.59
N THR A 16 9.28 -7.47 36.45
CA THR A 16 9.69 -8.84 36.10
C THR A 16 8.68 -9.52 35.17
N GLU A 17 7.39 -9.24 35.34
CA GLU A 17 6.31 -9.70 34.45
C GLU A 17 6.41 -9.05 33.08
N LYS A 18 6.61 -7.73 32.99
CA LYS A 18 6.82 -7.04 31.70
C LYS A 18 8.03 -7.57 30.94
N ALA A 19 9.16 -7.77 31.62
CA ALA A 19 10.34 -8.36 31.01
C ALA A 19 10.12 -9.81 30.52
N ARG A 20 9.22 -10.56 31.17
CA ARG A 20 8.82 -11.90 30.74
C ARG A 20 7.90 -11.85 29.53
N GLU A 21 6.93 -10.93 29.52
CA GLU A 21 6.03 -10.69 28.38
C GLU A 21 6.82 -10.28 27.12
N GLU A 22 7.78 -9.36 27.24
CA GLU A 22 8.65 -8.96 26.14
C GLU A 22 9.45 -10.14 25.55
N LYS A 23 9.94 -11.05 26.40
CA LYS A 23 10.63 -12.26 25.94
C LYS A 23 9.69 -13.16 25.13
N LEU A 24 8.45 -13.36 25.60
CA LEU A 24 7.46 -14.18 24.91
C LEU A 24 7.06 -13.56 23.56
N ILE A 25 6.92 -12.24 23.48
CA ILE A 25 6.62 -11.53 22.23
C ILE A 25 7.77 -11.70 21.23
N ASN A 26 9.01 -11.58 21.69
CA ASN A 26 10.19 -11.77 20.85
C ASN A 26 10.31 -13.21 20.35
N GLU A 27 10.01 -14.19 21.20
CA GLU A 27 9.96 -15.61 20.82
C GLU A 27 8.86 -15.88 19.79
N LEU A 28 7.67 -15.31 19.99
CA LEU A 28 6.56 -15.39 19.04
C LEU A 28 6.93 -14.74 17.69
N LEU A 29 7.60 -13.59 17.70
CA LEU A 29 8.09 -12.95 16.48
C LEU A 29 9.09 -13.84 15.75
N LEU A 30 9.99 -14.50 16.47
CA LEU A 30 10.94 -15.44 15.88
C LEU A 30 10.21 -16.64 15.26
N LEU A 31 9.26 -17.25 15.96
CA LEU A 31 8.45 -18.36 15.46
C LEU A 31 7.69 -18.00 14.18
N VAL A 32 7.01 -16.85 14.17
CA VAL A 32 6.28 -16.37 13.00
C VAL A 32 7.24 -16.10 11.83
N LYS A 33 8.41 -15.54 12.11
CA LYS A 33 9.43 -15.30 11.08
C LYS A 33 9.93 -16.62 10.50
N THR A 34 10.28 -17.59 11.34
CA THR A 34 10.72 -18.92 10.87
C THR A 34 9.65 -19.58 10.01
N LEU A 35 8.39 -19.58 10.48
CA LEU A 35 7.25 -20.10 9.72
C LEU A 35 7.15 -19.45 8.33
N ILE A 36 7.29 -18.13 8.25
CA ILE A 36 7.18 -17.39 6.99
C ILE A 36 8.32 -17.71 6.02
N TYR A 37 9.52 -17.96 6.54
CA TYR A 37 10.67 -18.32 5.73
C TYR A 37 10.63 -19.78 5.25
N GLU A 38 10.19 -20.71 6.10
CA GLU A 38 10.10 -22.13 5.75
C GLU A 38 8.93 -22.39 4.78
N GLU A 39 7.79 -21.71 4.96
CA GLU A 39 6.58 -21.87 4.15
C GLU A 39 6.51 -20.87 2.97
N GLU A 40 7.65 -20.53 2.37
CA GLU A 40 7.73 -19.55 1.28
C GLU A 40 6.82 -19.91 0.10
N SER A 41 6.76 -21.18 -0.29
CA SER A 41 5.95 -21.66 -1.41
C SER A 41 4.45 -21.48 -1.14
N THR A 42 4.02 -21.90 0.05
CA THR A 42 2.64 -21.78 0.54
C THR A 42 2.21 -20.33 0.61
N ILE A 43 3.05 -19.45 1.15
CA ILE A 43 2.75 -18.01 1.24
C ILE A 43 2.68 -17.36 -0.13
N LYS A 44 3.57 -17.71 -1.05
CA LYS A 44 3.50 -17.23 -2.43
C LYS A 44 2.21 -17.67 -3.13
N LEU A 45 1.69 -18.85 -2.83
CA LEU A 45 0.39 -19.31 -3.31
C LEU A 45 -0.76 -18.52 -2.68
N ILE A 46 -0.71 -18.25 -1.38
CA ILE A 46 -1.70 -17.38 -0.71
C ILE A 46 -1.74 -16.00 -1.36
N ILE A 47 -0.56 -15.37 -1.56
CA ILE A 47 -0.43 -14.07 -2.25
C ILE A 47 -1.03 -14.15 -3.66
N GLU A 48 -0.79 -15.25 -4.37
CA GLU A 48 -1.30 -15.46 -5.72
C GLU A 48 -2.83 -15.57 -5.75
N CYS A 49 -3.41 -16.34 -4.84
CA CYS A 49 -4.85 -16.45 -4.67
C CYS A 49 -5.49 -15.10 -4.31
N LEU A 50 -4.88 -14.35 -3.39
CA LEU A 50 -5.34 -13.01 -3.00
C LEU A 50 -5.31 -12.05 -4.18
N TYR A 51 -4.27 -12.12 -5.01
CA TYR A 51 -4.18 -11.30 -6.20
C TYR A 51 -5.28 -11.64 -7.21
N ASP A 52 -5.50 -12.92 -7.50
CA ASP A 52 -6.49 -13.34 -8.50
C ASP A 52 -7.92 -12.97 -8.07
N MET A 53 -8.26 -13.18 -6.79
CA MET A 53 -9.55 -12.78 -6.24
C MET A 53 -9.71 -11.26 -6.18
N GLY A 54 -8.71 -10.55 -5.65
CA GLY A 54 -8.75 -9.10 -5.45
C GLY A 54 -8.79 -8.34 -6.77
N SER A 55 -7.94 -8.73 -7.73
CA SER A 55 -7.89 -8.08 -9.04
C SER A 55 -9.17 -8.30 -9.84
N THR A 56 -9.73 -9.51 -9.83
CA THR A 56 -10.99 -9.82 -10.52
C THR A 56 -12.16 -9.05 -9.91
N ASN A 57 -12.25 -9.01 -8.58
CA ASN A 57 -13.31 -8.30 -7.88
C ASN A 57 -13.21 -6.78 -8.12
N LEU A 58 -12.00 -6.22 -8.03
CA LEU A 58 -11.76 -4.80 -8.26
C LEU A 58 -12.14 -4.39 -9.69
N VAL A 59 -11.71 -5.17 -10.69
CA VAL A 59 -12.05 -4.92 -12.10
C VAL A 59 -13.57 -4.96 -12.29
N ASN A 60 -14.24 -5.98 -11.77
CA ASN A 60 -15.67 -6.15 -11.96
C ASN A 60 -16.50 -5.09 -11.22
N GLN A 61 -16.06 -4.64 -10.04
CA GLN A 61 -16.79 -3.67 -9.22
C GLN A 61 -16.55 -2.21 -9.64
N LYS A 62 -15.31 -1.84 -9.98
CA LYS A 62 -14.95 -0.44 -10.29
C LYS A 62 -15.06 -0.08 -11.77
N VAL A 63 -15.04 -1.04 -12.69
CA VAL A 63 -15.03 -0.75 -14.13
C VAL A 63 -16.35 -1.17 -14.77
N GLN A 64 -17.26 -0.21 -14.89
CA GLN A 64 -18.55 -0.40 -15.57
C GLN A 64 -18.41 -0.45 -17.10
N LEU A 65 -17.34 0.15 -17.65
CA LEU A 65 -17.10 0.20 -19.09
C LEU A 65 -16.53 -1.13 -19.61
N THR A 66 -17.31 -1.83 -20.43
CA THR A 66 -16.98 -3.18 -20.96
C THR A 66 -15.67 -3.21 -21.77
N THR A 67 -15.36 -2.14 -22.50
CA THR A 67 -14.11 -2.01 -23.27
C THR A 67 -12.87 -1.88 -22.37
N PHE A 68 -12.97 -1.14 -21.26
CA PHE A 68 -11.86 -1.00 -20.31
C PHE A 68 -11.68 -2.26 -19.44
N ASN A 69 -12.76 -2.99 -19.18
CA ASN A 69 -12.74 -4.26 -18.45
C ASN A 69 -11.78 -5.27 -19.10
N ARG A 70 -11.79 -5.39 -20.43
CA ARG A 70 -10.89 -6.31 -21.15
C ARG A 70 -9.43 -5.90 -21.00
N SER A 71 -9.10 -4.62 -21.21
CA SER A 71 -7.73 -4.11 -21.05
C SER A 71 -7.25 -4.29 -19.61
N LEU A 72 -8.08 -4.01 -18.61
CA LEU A 72 -7.71 -4.15 -17.21
C LEU A 72 -7.48 -5.61 -16.82
N LYS A 73 -8.29 -6.57 -17.34
CA LYS A 73 -8.04 -8.00 -17.19
C LYS A 73 -6.71 -8.48 -17.80
N PHE A 74 -6.23 -7.83 -18.86
CA PHE A 74 -4.88 -8.11 -19.37
C PHE A 74 -3.80 -7.52 -18.47
N ILE A 75 -4.00 -6.29 -17.99
CA ILE A 75 -3.08 -5.62 -17.07
C ILE A 75 -2.93 -6.42 -15.77
N THR A 76 -4.01 -7.02 -15.25
CA THR A 76 -3.92 -7.85 -14.05
C THR A 76 -3.08 -9.11 -14.30
N LYS A 77 -3.27 -9.78 -15.44
CA LYS A 77 -2.43 -10.93 -15.80
C LYS A 77 -0.95 -10.58 -15.99
N LEU A 78 -0.67 -9.43 -16.61
CA LEU A 78 0.70 -8.98 -16.87
C LEU A 78 1.41 -8.48 -15.60
N SER A 79 0.69 -7.86 -14.67
CA SER A 79 1.27 -7.38 -13.40
C SER A 79 1.38 -8.46 -12.33
N LYS A 80 0.75 -9.63 -12.51
CA LYS A 80 0.82 -10.79 -11.60
C LYS A 80 2.24 -11.20 -11.18
N PRO A 81 3.22 -11.43 -12.08
CA PRO A 81 4.57 -11.84 -11.68
C PRO A 81 5.31 -10.74 -10.90
N VAL A 82 5.14 -9.48 -11.29
CA VAL A 82 5.76 -8.33 -10.60
C VAL A 82 5.15 -8.17 -9.21
N PHE A 83 3.82 -8.23 -9.11
CA PHE A 83 3.10 -8.20 -7.84
C PHE A 83 3.58 -9.30 -6.92
N LYS A 84 3.76 -10.54 -7.41
CA LYS A 84 4.23 -11.67 -6.61
C LYS A 84 5.59 -11.40 -5.96
N ILE A 85 6.53 -10.80 -6.69
CA ILE A 85 7.86 -10.44 -6.17
C ILE A 85 7.75 -9.34 -5.11
N VAL A 86 7.00 -8.27 -5.43
CA VAL A 86 6.83 -7.11 -4.52
C VAL A 86 6.10 -7.53 -3.25
N ALA A 87 4.98 -8.24 -3.39
CA ALA A 87 4.18 -8.73 -2.28
C ALA A 87 4.98 -9.71 -1.41
N TRP A 88 5.79 -10.60 -2.00
CA TRP A 88 6.68 -11.47 -1.23
C TRP A 88 7.70 -10.68 -0.41
N HIS A 89 8.37 -9.70 -1.03
CA HIS A 89 9.34 -8.87 -0.34
C HIS A 89 8.69 -8.08 0.81
N TRP A 90 7.52 -7.51 0.58
CA TRP A 90 6.75 -6.80 1.61
C TRP A 90 6.31 -7.74 2.73
N PHE A 91 5.76 -8.91 2.39
CA PHE A 91 5.25 -9.89 3.34
C PHE A 91 6.36 -10.37 4.28
N LYS A 92 7.52 -10.75 3.73
CA LYS A 92 8.66 -11.23 4.53
C LYS A 92 9.17 -10.20 5.55
N ASN A 93 9.13 -8.92 5.19
CA ASN A 93 9.68 -7.85 6.03
C ASN A 93 8.68 -7.28 7.04
N ASN A 94 7.38 -7.25 6.70
CA ASN A 94 6.37 -6.55 7.50
C ASN A 94 5.39 -7.51 8.19
N CYS A 95 5.03 -8.61 7.53
CA CYS A 95 4.00 -9.52 8.04
C CYS A 95 4.35 -10.16 9.40
N PRO A 96 5.60 -10.59 9.67
CA PRO A 96 5.95 -11.13 10.99
C PRO A 96 5.60 -10.15 12.11
N THR A 97 6.03 -8.90 11.98
CA THR A 97 5.77 -7.84 12.98
C THR A 97 4.28 -7.52 13.10
N LEU A 98 3.55 -7.46 11.97
CA LEU A 98 2.11 -7.20 11.97
C LEU A 98 1.32 -8.31 12.65
N ILE A 99 1.65 -9.57 12.37
CA ILE A 99 1.01 -10.74 13.00
C ILE A 99 1.31 -10.75 14.49
N THR A 100 2.58 -10.59 14.87
CA THR A 100 2.98 -10.57 16.28
C THR A 100 2.31 -9.43 17.05
N GLY A 101 2.27 -8.22 16.48
CA GLY A 101 1.61 -7.08 17.11
C GLY A 101 0.10 -7.27 17.22
N TRP A 102 -0.54 -7.83 16.19
CA TRP A 102 -1.97 -8.15 16.24
C TRP A 102 -2.30 -9.20 17.29
N LEU A 103 -1.50 -10.27 17.38
CA LEU A 103 -1.66 -11.31 18.41
C LEU A 103 -1.44 -10.75 19.81
N HIS A 104 -0.41 -9.91 19.99
CA HIS A 104 -0.15 -9.21 21.25
C HIS A 104 -1.35 -8.35 21.68
N SER A 105 -1.89 -7.54 20.76
CA SER A 105 -3.06 -6.69 21.03
C SER A 105 -4.32 -7.50 21.41
N LYS A 106 -4.40 -8.79 21.08
CA LYS A 106 -5.51 -9.67 21.49
C LYS A 106 -5.35 -10.25 22.89
N VAL A 107 -4.14 -10.33 23.40
CA VAL A 107 -3.83 -10.85 24.74
C VAL A 107 -3.56 -9.75 25.76
N GLU A 108 -3.37 -8.51 25.29
CA GLU A 108 -3.26 -7.33 26.13
C GLU A 108 -4.64 -6.96 26.70
N PHE A 109 -4.89 -7.34 27.95
CA PHE A 109 -6.09 -6.95 28.68
C PHE A 109 -5.86 -5.61 29.39
N PRO A 110 -6.77 -4.63 29.27
CA PRO A 110 -6.67 -3.39 30.02
C PRO A 110 -6.71 -3.69 31.52
N ARG A 111 -5.60 -3.46 32.22
CA ARG A 111 -5.52 -3.58 33.68
C ARG A 111 -6.30 -2.40 34.29
N VAL A 112 -7.48 -2.69 34.85
CA VAL A 112 -8.24 -1.71 35.63
C VAL A 112 -7.57 -1.59 36.99
N GLU A 113 -6.72 -0.57 37.14
CA GLU A 113 -6.13 -0.16 38.42
C GLU A 113 -7.24 0.42 39.33
N PRO A 114 -7.59 -0.22 40.47
CA PRO A 114 -8.73 0.18 41.31
C PRO A 114 -8.48 1.40 42.21
N GLN A 115 -7.49 2.26 41.92
CA GLN A 115 -7.14 3.43 42.73
C GLN A 115 -7.32 4.78 42.00
N LYS A 116 -8.27 4.88 41.07
CA LYS A 116 -8.55 6.15 40.37
C LYS A 116 -10.03 6.38 40.06
N ILE A 117 -10.95 5.99 40.95
CA ILE A 117 -12.39 6.22 40.71
C ILE A 117 -12.87 7.53 41.36
N GLU A 118 -12.21 8.06 42.39
CA GLU A 118 -12.72 9.23 43.13
C GLU A 118 -12.04 10.58 42.79
N ALA A 119 -10.87 10.56 42.13
CA ALA A 119 -10.20 11.79 41.67
C ALA A 119 -10.39 12.10 40.16
N VAL A 120 -11.01 11.19 39.39
CA VAL A 120 -11.15 11.33 37.93
C VAL A 120 -12.29 12.25 37.54
N LEU A 121 -13.43 12.23 38.23
CA LEU A 121 -14.62 12.99 37.80
C LEU A 121 -14.42 14.52 37.79
N GLU A 122 -13.48 15.05 38.57
CA GLU A 122 -13.17 16.49 38.62
C GLU A 122 -11.96 16.87 37.72
N SER A 123 -11.00 15.96 37.54
CA SER A 123 -9.87 16.17 36.61
C SER A 123 -10.26 16.00 35.13
N GLU A 124 -11.22 15.11 34.84
CA GLU A 124 -11.66 14.78 33.49
C GLU A 124 -12.27 16.00 32.78
N ASN A 125 -13.09 16.79 33.46
CA ASN A 125 -13.72 17.98 32.84
C ASN A 125 -12.73 19.11 32.53
N LYS A 126 -11.63 19.24 33.29
CA LYS A 126 -10.63 20.30 33.08
C LYS A 126 -9.55 19.89 32.07
N ASP A 127 -9.24 18.60 32.02
CA ASP A 127 -8.27 18.03 31.07
C ASP A 127 -8.89 17.86 29.67
N ILE A 128 -10.20 17.57 29.57
CA ILE A 128 -10.91 17.51 28.27
C ILE A 128 -10.91 18.86 27.55
N ASP A 129 -11.17 19.99 28.23
CA ASP A 129 -11.15 21.34 27.59
C ASP A 129 -9.73 21.75 27.16
N SER A 130 -8.72 21.34 27.93
CA SER A 130 -7.31 21.63 27.67
C SER A 130 -6.75 20.76 26.53
N SER A 131 -7.14 19.48 26.50
CA SER A 131 -6.76 18.51 25.48
C SER A 131 -7.47 18.74 24.14
N LEU A 132 -8.72 19.23 24.14
CA LEU A 132 -9.42 19.65 22.92
C LEU A 132 -8.71 20.84 22.24
N LYS A 133 -8.28 21.85 23.01
CA LYS A 133 -7.54 23.02 22.47
C LYS A 133 -6.14 22.66 21.98
N LEU A 134 -5.47 21.70 22.61
CA LEU A 134 -4.13 21.25 22.21
C LEU A 134 -4.17 20.32 20.98
N LEU A 135 -5.21 19.49 20.87
CA LEU A 135 -5.44 18.60 19.72
C LEU A 135 -5.86 19.39 18.47
N GLU A 136 -6.65 20.46 18.61
CA GLU A 136 -7.03 21.33 17.49
C GLU A 136 -5.82 22.08 16.91
N GLY A 137 -4.86 22.51 17.76
CA GLY A 137 -3.61 23.12 17.31
C GLY A 137 -2.64 22.14 16.63
N ASN A 138 -2.40 20.97 17.24
CA ASN A 138 -1.45 19.98 16.70
C ASN A 138 -1.96 19.31 15.41
N GLN A 139 -3.29 19.11 15.28
CA GLN A 139 -3.87 18.57 14.05
C GLN A 139 -3.74 19.53 12.86
N ILE A 140 -3.78 20.86 13.08
CA ILE A 140 -3.60 21.84 11.99
C ILE A 140 -2.18 21.78 11.40
N ASP A 141 -1.18 21.40 12.22
CA ASP A 141 0.21 21.27 11.79
C ASP A 141 0.53 19.87 11.21
N GLU A 142 -0.08 18.80 11.72
CA GLU A 142 0.08 17.44 11.19
C GLU A 142 -0.63 17.22 9.84
N VAL A 143 -1.80 17.83 9.62
CA VAL A 143 -2.55 17.74 8.36
C VAL A 143 -1.78 18.41 7.19
N LYS A 144 -0.96 19.43 7.46
CA LYS A 144 -0.08 20.05 6.46
C LYS A 144 1.04 19.12 6.00
N HIS A 145 1.60 18.33 6.90
CA HIS A 145 2.71 17.43 6.57
C HIS A 145 2.24 16.21 5.74
N LEU A 146 1.05 15.67 6.04
CA LEU A 146 0.46 14.59 5.23
C LEU A 146 0.07 15.05 3.81
N HIS A 147 -0.37 16.29 3.65
CA HIS A 147 -0.70 16.83 2.33
C HIS A 147 0.53 16.97 1.42
N PHE A 148 1.75 17.14 1.97
CA PHE A 148 2.97 17.34 1.16
C PHE A 148 3.43 16.05 0.46
N GLN A 149 3.33 14.90 1.14
CA GLN A 149 3.69 13.61 0.54
C GLN A 149 2.72 13.17 -0.55
N VAL A 150 1.42 13.41 -0.35
CA VAL A 150 0.41 13.09 -1.38
C VAL A 150 0.58 14.01 -2.59
N LYS A 151 0.91 15.30 -2.40
CA LYS A 151 1.12 16.25 -3.51
C LYS A 151 2.34 15.91 -4.37
N LEU A 152 3.40 15.36 -3.77
CA LEU A 152 4.61 14.97 -4.48
C LEU A 152 4.41 13.71 -5.33
N LEU A 153 3.69 12.70 -4.81
CA LEU A 153 3.30 11.53 -5.60
C LEU A 153 2.30 11.89 -6.71
N THR A 154 1.32 12.74 -6.43
CA THR A 154 0.35 13.20 -7.45
C THR A 154 1.04 14.04 -8.54
N GLY A 155 2.06 14.83 -8.19
CA GLY A 155 2.88 15.58 -9.14
C GLY A 155 3.68 14.68 -10.10
N ILE A 156 4.34 13.63 -9.58
CA ILE A 156 5.07 12.66 -10.40
C ILE A 156 4.09 11.88 -11.32
N LEU A 157 2.92 11.52 -10.82
CA LEU A 157 1.90 10.84 -11.61
C LEU A 157 1.42 11.70 -12.79
N LEU A 158 1.17 13.00 -12.57
CA LEU A 158 0.81 13.96 -13.62
C LEU A 158 1.95 14.21 -14.62
N ALA A 159 3.21 14.23 -14.15
CA ALA A 159 4.38 14.37 -15.03
C ALA A 159 4.55 13.16 -15.97
N VAL A 160 4.38 11.94 -15.47
CA VAL A 160 4.43 10.73 -16.30
C VAL A 160 3.25 10.68 -17.28
N LEU A 161 2.05 11.06 -16.83
CA LEU A 161 0.85 11.05 -17.68
C LEU A 161 0.93 12.06 -18.84
N THR A 162 1.47 13.26 -18.58
CA THR A 162 1.70 14.28 -19.62
C THR A 162 2.81 13.88 -20.60
N MET A 163 3.89 13.25 -20.09
CA MET A 163 4.98 12.76 -20.92
C MET A 163 4.53 11.61 -21.84
N PHE A 164 3.67 10.71 -21.37
CA PHE A 164 3.04 9.68 -22.20
C PHE A 164 2.06 10.27 -23.21
N SER A 165 1.26 11.27 -22.83
CA SER A 165 0.29 11.91 -23.73
C SER A 165 0.97 12.59 -24.92
N GLY A 166 2.09 13.29 -24.68
CA GLY A 166 2.90 13.90 -25.74
C GLY A 166 3.51 12.86 -26.68
N SER A 167 3.93 11.70 -26.15
CA SER A 167 4.46 10.58 -26.94
C SER A 167 3.40 9.97 -27.86
N PHE A 168 2.16 9.81 -27.39
CA PHE A 168 1.05 9.32 -28.23
C PHE A 168 0.68 10.28 -29.36
N ILE A 169 0.72 11.59 -29.13
CA ILE A 169 0.43 12.61 -30.15
C ILE A 169 1.52 12.60 -31.24
N TRP A 170 2.80 12.47 -30.86
CA TRP A 170 3.90 12.34 -31.83
C TRP A 170 3.83 11.03 -32.63
N VAL A 171 3.49 9.91 -31.99
CA VAL A 171 3.32 8.62 -32.68
C VAL A 171 2.18 8.70 -33.71
N ASN A 172 1.03 9.27 -33.35
CA ASN A 172 -0.09 9.44 -34.29
C ASN A 172 0.26 10.37 -35.46
N TYR A 173 0.98 11.47 -35.20
CA TYR A 173 1.48 12.36 -36.26
C TYR A 173 2.47 11.67 -37.20
N SER A 174 3.42 10.90 -36.64
CA SER A 174 4.42 10.16 -37.44
C SER A 174 3.78 9.05 -38.29
N LEU A 175 2.70 8.42 -37.79
CA LEU A 175 1.97 7.39 -38.50
C LEU A 175 1.18 7.97 -39.68
N GLN A 176 0.64 9.19 -39.53
CA GLN A 176 -0.04 9.88 -40.62
C GLN A 176 0.94 10.30 -41.73
N GLN A 177 2.16 10.72 -41.37
CA GLN A 177 3.17 11.15 -42.33
C GLN A 177 3.73 9.97 -43.16
N SER A 178 3.91 8.79 -42.56
CA SER A 178 4.35 7.58 -43.27
C SER A 178 3.30 7.06 -44.27
N HIS A 179 2.01 7.24 -43.97
CA HIS A 179 0.93 6.93 -44.91
C HIS A 179 0.97 7.84 -46.14
N LEU A 180 1.18 9.15 -45.96
CA LEU A 180 1.28 10.08 -47.10
C LEU A 180 2.47 9.76 -47.99
N GLN A 181 3.63 9.45 -47.43
CA GLN A 181 4.81 9.05 -48.21
C GLN A 181 4.59 7.74 -48.98
N THR A 182 3.91 6.77 -48.36
CA THR A 182 3.56 5.51 -49.02
C THR A 182 2.61 5.73 -50.20
N VAL A 183 1.59 6.58 -50.03
CA VAL A 183 0.63 6.91 -51.11
C VAL A 183 1.31 7.68 -52.25
N GLU A 184 2.18 8.63 -51.93
CA GLU A 184 2.94 9.38 -52.94
C GLU A 184 3.87 8.45 -53.75
N LYS A 185 4.54 7.51 -53.07
CA LYS A 185 5.40 6.51 -53.71
C LYS A 185 4.58 5.58 -54.62
N LEU A 186 3.43 5.11 -54.17
CA LEU A 186 2.53 4.29 -54.99
C LEU A 186 2.01 5.05 -56.21
N ARG A 187 1.61 6.32 -56.04
CA ARG A 187 1.16 7.17 -57.14
C ARG A 187 2.25 7.37 -58.20
N ASN A 188 3.49 7.60 -57.76
CA ASN A 188 4.62 7.76 -58.66
C ASN A 188 4.94 6.45 -59.41
N GLN A 189 4.86 5.31 -58.74
CA GLN A 189 5.04 4.00 -59.39
C GLN A 189 3.97 3.70 -60.44
N VAL A 190 2.69 3.99 -60.14
CA VAL A 190 1.61 3.84 -61.11
C VAL A 190 1.83 4.74 -62.31
N LYS A 191 2.21 6.01 -62.10
CA LYS A 191 2.48 6.95 -63.19
C LYS A 191 3.65 6.51 -64.06
N THR A 192 4.71 5.94 -63.47
CA THR A 192 5.84 5.39 -64.24
C THR A 192 5.41 4.18 -65.07
N LEU A 193 4.57 3.30 -64.50
CA LEU A 193 4.07 2.12 -65.22
C LEU A 193 3.18 2.53 -66.39
N GLU A 194 2.28 3.49 -66.17
CA GLU A 194 1.40 4.03 -67.20
C GLU A 194 2.19 4.72 -68.33
N SER A 195 3.22 5.50 -67.99
CA SER A 195 4.09 6.11 -69.00
C SER A 195 4.88 5.08 -69.82
N SER A 196 5.28 3.97 -69.20
CA SER A 196 5.98 2.88 -69.90
C SER A 196 5.06 2.08 -70.82
N LEU A 197 3.77 1.99 -70.48
CA LEU A 197 2.77 1.28 -71.27
C LEU A 197 2.26 2.11 -72.46
N ASN A 198 2.22 3.44 -72.34
CA ASN A 198 1.86 4.35 -73.43
C ASN A 198 3.01 4.62 -74.42
N GLN A 199 4.23 4.14 -74.15
CA GLN A 199 5.39 4.24 -75.05
C GLN A 199 5.55 3.04 -75.99
N HIS A 200 4.63 2.06 -75.95
CA HIS A 200 4.68 0.83 -76.71
C HIS A 200 3.45 0.66 -77.61
#